data_AF-A0A355SYT0-F1
#
_entry.id   AF-A0A355SYT0-F1
#
_cell.length_a   1.000
_cell.length_b   1.000
_cell.length_c   1.000
_cell.angle_alpha   90.00
_cell.angle_beta   90.00
_cell.angle_gamma   90.00
#
_symmetry.space_group_name_H-M   'P 1'
#
loop_
_entity.id
_entity.type
_entity.pdbx_description
1 polymer ?
#
loop_
_entity_poly.entity_id
_entity_poly.type
_entity_poly.pdbx_seq_one_letter_code
_entity_poly.pdbx_strand_id
1 'polypeptide(L)'
;NGTKRYITNAAKASMFTLMARTDPDTPGAKGVSAFVCPADAPGISLGKSEKKMGQQGAHICDVIFDNARIPATCLLGEEEGKGFVTAMQVLERGRLHISAVCVGVAERLIEDATKYAAERKQFGQPIGNHQLVQAMLADCKTEAYAARCMVMDASKRRDAGEDVGTESSCCKYFASEMVGRVADKAVQIFGGAGYVADYGVERFYRDVRIFRIYEGTSQIQQMIIGRNMVREASE
;
A
#
# COMPACT_ATOMS: atom_id res chain seq x y z
N ASN A 1 -19.82 10.15 16.64
CA ASN A 1 -20.17 8.75 16.97
C ASN A 1 -19.79 7.82 15.84
N GLY A 2 -19.02 6.78 16.10
CA GLY A 2 -18.66 5.75 15.13
C GLY A 2 -17.30 5.11 15.41
N THR A 3 -16.94 4.12 14.61
CA THR A 3 -15.66 3.40 14.73
C THR A 3 -14.90 3.45 13.42
N LYS A 4 -13.61 3.78 13.49
CA LYS A 4 -12.66 3.66 12.38
C LYS A 4 -11.80 2.42 12.62
N ARG A 5 -11.60 1.63 11.57
CA ARG A 5 -10.94 0.32 11.68
C ARG A 5 -9.60 0.30 10.98
N TYR A 6 -8.70 -0.52 11.49
CA TYR A 6 -7.37 -0.78 10.92
C TYR A 6 -6.48 0.46 10.82
N ILE A 7 -6.54 1.35 11.82
CA ILE A 7 -5.84 2.62 11.77
C ILE A 7 -4.38 2.42 12.18
N THR A 8 -3.49 2.52 11.20
CA THR A 8 -2.04 2.46 11.40
C THR A 8 -1.58 3.58 12.32
N ASN A 9 -0.70 3.23 13.26
CA ASN A 9 -0.12 4.12 14.27
C ASN A 9 -1.10 4.70 15.30
N ALA A 10 -2.35 4.24 15.35
CA ALA A 10 -3.35 4.83 16.26
C ALA A 10 -2.92 4.86 17.74
N ALA A 11 -2.25 3.82 18.22
CA ALA A 11 -1.73 3.76 19.59
C ALA A 11 -0.57 4.74 19.90
N LYS A 12 -0.01 5.41 18.90
CA LYS A 12 1.12 6.33 19.03
C LYS A 12 0.83 7.72 18.44
N ALA A 13 -0.34 7.91 17.85
CA ALA A 13 -0.70 9.15 17.19
C ALA A 13 -1.02 10.23 18.23
N SER A 14 -0.53 11.45 18.02
CA SER A 14 -0.96 12.63 18.77
C SER A 14 -2.21 13.29 18.16
N MET A 15 -2.47 13.04 16.87
CA MET A 15 -3.61 13.57 16.13
C MET A 15 -4.10 12.57 15.09
N PHE A 16 -5.37 12.69 14.71
CA PHE A 16 -5.99 11.93 13.62
C PHE A 16 -6.50 12.84 12.52
N THR A 17 -6.27 12.44 11.27
CA THR A 17 -7.07 12.91 10.14
C THR A 17 -8.33 12.04 10.05
N LEU A 18 -9.44 12.55 10.55
CA LEU A 18 -10.72 11.86 10.65
C LEU A 18 -11.64 12.27 9.50
N MET A 19 -12.09 11.31 8.70
CA MET A 19 -13.21 11.51 7.78
C MET A 19 -14.51 11.10 8.44
N ALA A 20 -15.48 12.01 8.56
CA ALA A 20 -16.77 11.75 9.17
C ALA A 20 -17.91 12.31 8.31
N ARG A 21 -19.05 11.63 8.33
CA ARG A 21 -20.27 12.11 7.68
C ARG A 21 -20.85 13.25 8.51
N THR A 22 -20.93 14.43 7.93
CA THR A 22 -21.56 15.61 8.55
C THR A 22 -22.95 15.86 8.01
N ASP A 23 -23.19 15.50 6.75
CA ASP A 23 -24.51 15.52 6.14
C ASP A 23 -25.02 14.06 5.91
N PRO A 24 -26.05 13.62 6.66
CA PRO A 24 -26.64 12.30 6.50
C PRO A 24 -27.48 12.16 5.23
N ASP A 25 -28.03 13.25 4.71
CA ASP A 25 -28.98 13.26 3.60
C ASP A 25 -28.26 13.31 2.25
N THR A 26 -27.04 13.85 2.21
CA THR A 26 -26.21 13.85 1.00
C THR A 26 -25.42 12.54 0.83
N PRO A 27 -25.71 11.72 -0.20
CA PRO A 27 -25.04 10.45 -0.41
C PRO A 27 -23.59 10.62 -0.90
N GLY A 28 -22.78 9.59 -0.67
CA GLY A 28 -21.42 9.50 -1.19
C GLY A 28 -20.45 10.50 -0.57
N ALA A 29 -19.47 10.92 -1.38
CA ALA A 29 -18.35 11.78 -1.00
C ALA A 29 -18.76 13.16 -0.47
N LYS A 30 -19.81 13.75 -1.06
CA LYS A 30 -20.23 15.13 -0.79
C LYS A 30 -20.80 15.33 0.62
N GLY A 31 -21.28 14.28 1.28
CA GLY A 31 -21.74 14.33 2.67
C GLY A 31 -20.65 14.08 3.71
N VAL A 32 -19.38 13.95 3.29
CA VAL A 32 -18.25 13.60 4.17
C VAL A 32 -17.28 14.77 4.31
N SER A 33 -17.01 15.14 5.55
CA SER A 33 -16.02 16.15 5.94
C SER A 33 -14.76 15.49 6.51
N ALA A 34 -13.66 16.23 6.51
CA ALA A 34 -12.38 15.82 7.08
C ALA A 34 -12.04 16.72 8.26
N PHE A 35 -11.45 16.14 9.30
CA PHE A 35 -11.08 16.84 10.52
C PHE A 35 -9.64 16.47 10.90
N VAL A 36 -8.89 17.41 11.46
CA VAL A 36 -7.64 17.12 12.17
C VAL A 36 -7.91 17.28 13.66
N CYS A 37 -8.06 16.16 14.37
CA CYS A 37 -8.41 16.18 15.79
C CYS A 37 -7.30 15.62 16.69
N PRO A 38 -7.15 16.16 17.93
CA PRO A 38 -6.28 15.57 18.94
C PRO A 38 -6.69 14.13 19.25
N ALA A 39 -5.71 13.23 19.39
CA ALA A 39 -5.97 11.82 19.65
C ALA A 39 -6.52 11.55 21.07
N ASP A 40 -6.30 12.51 21.98
CA ASP A 40 -6.75 12.50 23.38
C ASP A 40 -8.07 13.27 23.60
N ALA A 41 -8.74 13.70 22.53
CA ALA A 41 -10.02 14.42 22.66
C ALA A 41 -11.03 13.56 23.44
N PRO A 42 -11.79 14.14 24.40
CA PRO A 42 -12.77 13.40 25.19
C PRO A 42 -13.76 12.64 24.31
N GLY A 43 -13.99 11.37 24.62
CA GLY A 43 -14.84 10.45 23.84
C GLY A 43 -14.11 9.67 22.74
N ILE A 44 -12.80 9.86 22.57
CA ILE A 44 -11.96 8.99 21.75
C ILE A 44 -11.37 7.88 22.62
N SER A 45 -11.46 6.64 22.15
CA SER A 45 -10.77 5.49 22.75
C SER A 45 -10.21 4.56 21.69
N LEU A 46 -9.26 3.71 22.07
CA LEU A 46 -8.61 2.76 21.18
C LEU A 46 -9.07 1.33 21.45
N GLY A 47 -9.31 0.58 20.38
CA GLY A 47 -9.51 -0.85 20.44
C GLY A 47 -8.21 -1.62 20.70
N LYS A 48 -8.34 -2.95 20.80
CA LYS A 48 -7.19 -3.85 20.92
C LYS A 48 -6.33 -3.78 19.65
N SER A 49 -5.01 -3.94 19.81
CA SER A 49 -4.12 -4.05 18.66
C SER A 49 -4.34 -5.36 17.89
N GLU A 50 -4.37 -5.27 16.57
CA GLU A 50 -4.64 -6.41 15.68
C GLU A 50 -3.42 -7.30 15.49
N LYS A 51 -3.66 -8.62 15.48
CA LYS A 51 -2.68 -9.63 15.08
C LYS A 51 -2.76 -9.82 13.57
N LYS A 52 -1.71 -9.42 12.86
CA LYS A 52 -1.66 -9.40 11.38
C LYS A 52 -0.80 -10.52 10.84
N MET A 53 -0.96 -10.83 9.55
CA MET A 53 -0.07 -11.73 8.81
C MET A 53 1.36 -11.17 8.71
N GLY A 54 1.50 -9.91 8.29
CA GLY A 54 2.76 -9.23 8.08
C GLY A 54 2.78 -7.82 8.67
N GLN A 55 3.89 -7.13 8.48
CA GLN A 55 4.20 -5.80 9.01
C GLN A 55 3.98 -5.72 10.52
N GLN A 56 4.61 -6.63 11.27
CA GLN A 56 4.41 -6.75 12.73
C GLN A 56 4.80 -5.46 13.48
N GLY A 57 5.75 -4.68 12.96
CA GLY A 57 6.12 -3.37 13.52
C GLY A 57 5.11 -2.26 13.27
N ALA A 58 4.21 -2.41 12.30
CA ALA A 58 3.15 -1.45 12.03
C ALA A 58 1.92 -1.80 12.88
N HIS A 59 1.77 -1.14 14.02
CA HIS A 59 0.62 -1.38 14.90
C HIS A 59 -0.64 -0.75 14.31
N ILE A 60 -1.73 -1.53 14.30
CA ILE A 60 -3.06 -1.06 13.93
C ILE A 60 -4.02 -1.40 15.06
N CYS A 61 -5.03 -0.56 15.26
CA CYS A 61 -6.19 -0.85 16.08
C CYS A 61 -7.40 -0.05 15.57
N ASP A 62 -8.57 -0.33 16.13
CA ASP A 62 -9.76 0.49 15.93
C ASP A 62 -9.64 1.79 16.74
N VAL A 63 -10.17 2.88 16.19
CA VAL A 63 -10.37 4.17 16.90
C VAL A 63 -11.86 4.38 17.05
N ILE A 64 -12.32 4.47 18.29
CA ILE A 64 -13.72 4.50 18.68
C ILE A 64 -14.06 5.92 19.12
N PHE A 65 -15.11 6.48 18.53
CA PHE A 65 -15.61 7.80 18.83
C PHE A 65 -17.00 7.65 19.49
N ASP A 66 -17.04 7.76 20.82
CA ASP A 66 -18.26 7.75 21.63
C ASP A 66 -18.49 9.14 22.22
N ASN A 67 -19.48 9.83 21.67
CA ASN A 67 -19.82 11.22 21.94
C ASN A 67 -18.61 12.16 21.95
N ALA A 68 -17.63 11.85 21.11
CA ALA A 68 -16.39 12.61 20.99
C ALA A 68 -16.66 14.04 20.54
N ARG A 69 -16.22 15.03 21.32
CA ARG A 69 -16.40 16.45 21.02
C ARG A 69 -15.18 16.98 20.27
N ILE A 70 -15.35 17.21 18.96
CA ILE A 70 -14.32 17.76 18.09
C ILE A 70 -14.65 19.23 17.80
N PRO A 71 -13.77 20.20 18.09
CA PRO A 71 -14.00 21.62 17.79
C PRO A 71 -14.22 21.86 16.29
N ALA A 72 -15.06 22.83 15.94
CA ALA A 72 -15.28 23.22 14.54
C ALA A 72 -13.99 23.70 13.86
N THR A 73 -13.05 24.26 14.62
CA THR A 73 -11.72 24.67 14.14
C THR A 73 -10.85 23.50 13.68
N CYS A 74 -11.21 22.26 13.99
CA CYS A 74 -10.55 21.06 13.47
C CYS A 74 -11.00 20.71 12.05
N LEU A 75 -12.03 21.36 11.50
CA LEU A 75 -12.52 21.11 10.14
C LEU A 75 -11.43 21.45 9.12
N LEU A 76 -11.07 20.48 8.30
CA LEU A 76 -10.08 20.65 7.24
C LEU A 76 -10.76 21.11 5.96
N GLY A 77 -10.31 22.25 5.42
CA GLY A 77 -10.85 22.83 4.19
C GLY A 77 -11.96 23.87 4.38
N GLU A 78 -12.15 24.35 5.62
CA GLU A 78 -13.04 25.46 6.04
C GLU A 78 -14.55 25.27 5.78
N GLU A 79 -14.93 24.28 4.98
CA GLU A 79 -16.31 24.00 4.59
C GLU A 79 -16.61 22.50 4.69
N GLU A 80 -17.80 22.19 5.21
CA GLU A 80 -18.29 20.82 5.28
C GLU A 80 -18.50 20.22 3.88
N GLY A 81 -18.41 18.90 3.76
CA GLY A 81 -18.65 18.18 2.51
C GLY A 81 -17.51 18.25 1.49
N LYS A 82 -16.48 19.09 1.71
CA LYS A 82 -15.29 19.17 0.86
C LYS A 82 -14.17 18.21 1.26
N GLY A 83 -14.22 17.65 2.46
CA GLY A 83 -13.14 16.85 3.03
C GLY A 83 -12.82 15.54 2.30
N PHE A 84 -13.80 14.93 1.62
CA PHE A 84 -13.54 13.71 0.84
C PHE A 84 -12.64 13.95 -0.36
N VAL A 85 -12.81 15.07 -1.07
CA VAL A 85 -11.99 15.40 -2.25
C VAL A 85 -10.53 15.60 -1.83
N THR A 86 -10.31 16.33 -0.73
CA THR A 86 -8.98 16.51 -0.13
C THR A 86 -8.37 15.16 0.27
N ALA A 87 -9.15 14.26 0.87
CA ALA A 87 -8.67 12.93 1.22
C ALA A 87 -8.26 12.10 -0.01
N MET A 88 -9.00 12.20 -1.13
CA MET A 88 -8.65 11.50 -2.37
C MET A 88 -7.32 11.97 -2.96
N GLN A 89 -7.03 13.29 -2.90
CA GLN A 89 -5.75 13.84 -3.35
C GLN A 89 -4.56 13.29 -2.55
N VAL A 90 -4.74 13.08 -1.24
CA VAL A 90 -3.72 12.46 -0.38
C VAL A 90 -3.49 11.00 -0.75
N LEU A 91 -4.56 10.24 -1.01
CA LEU A 91 -4.45 8.82 -1.40
C LEU A 91 -3.73 8.65 -2.74
N GLU A 92 -3.90 9.57 -3.68
CA GLU A 92 -3.20 9.52 -4.96
C GLU A 92 -1.67 9.63 -4.80
N ARG A 93 -1.21 10.49 -3.87
CA ARG A 93 0.20 10.54 -3.47
C ARG A 93 0.62 9.25 -2.76
N GLY A 94 -0.24 8.72 -1.90
CA GLY A 94 -0.02 7.46 -1.18
C GLY A 94 0.22 6.26 -2.11
N ARG A 95 -0.51 6.18 -3.22
CA ARG A 95 -0.37 5.12 -4.23
C ARG A 95 1.03 5.07 -4.86
N LEU A 96 1.60 6.22 -5.23
CA LEU A 96 2.98 6.28 -5.76
C LEU A 96 3.99 5.88 -4.68
N HIS A 97 3.79 6.33 -3.44
CA HIS A 97 4.65 5.95 -2.33
C HIS A 97 4.66 4.43 -2.09
N ILE A 98 3.49 3.79 -2.03
CA ILE A 98 3.40 2.32 -1.90
C ILE A 98 4.04 1.61 -3.08
N SER A 99 3.88 2.14 -4.30
CA SER A 99 4.51 1.57 -5.49
C SER A 99 6.03 1.57 -5.38
N ALA A 100 6.62 2.67 -4.91
CA ALA A 100 8.06 2.77 -4.66
C ALA A 100 8.53 1.80 -3.57
N VAL A 101 7.75 1.64 -2.49
CA VAL A 101 8.03 0.62 -1.45
C VAL A 101 8.03 -0.79 -2.04
N CYS A 102 7.04 -1.11 -2.89
CA CYS A 102 6.98 -2.43 -3.56
C CYS A 102 8.22 -2.68 -4.42
N VAL A 103 8.69 -1.68 -5.17
CA VAL A 103 9.92 -1.77 -5.97
C VAL A 103 11.14 -2.03 -5.08
N GLY A 104 11.32 -1.27 -4.01
CA GLY A 104 12.47 -1.44 -3.12
C GLY A 104 12.50 -2.81 -2.43
N VAL A 105 11.33 -3.32 -2.01
CA VAL A 105 11.23 -4.67 -1.45
C VAL A 105 11.53 -5.74 -2.50
N ALA A 106 11.05 -5.58 -3.73
CA ALA A 106 11.33 -6.50 -4.83
C ALA A 106 12.84 -6.54 -5.17
N GLU A 107 13.49 -5.38 -5.25
CA GLU A 107 14.94 -5.30 -5.52
C GLU A 107 15.75 -6.04 -4.45
N ARG A 108 15.40 -5.85 -3.17
CA ARG A 108 16.04 -6.58 -2.07
C ARG A 108 15.84 -8.10 -2.16
N LEU A 109 14.61 -8.54 -2.46
CA LEU A 109 14.31 -9.96 -2.60
C LEU A 109 15.03 -10.61 -3.79
N ILE A 110 15.13 -9.89 -4.91
CA ILE A 110 15.88 -10.34 -6.09
C ILE A 110 17.36 -10.48 -5.76
N GLU A 111 17.95 -9.52 -5.06
CA GLU A 111 19.34 -9.59 -4.62
C GLU A 111 19.58 -10.82 -3.72
N ASP A 112 18.78 -10.98 -2.67
CA ASP A 112 18.90 -12.10 -1.72
C ASP A 112 18.73 -13.45 -2.45
N ALA A 113 17.73 -13.58 -3.32
CA ALA A 113 17.47 -14.80 -4.10
C ALA A 113 18.58 -15.10 -5.11
N THR A 114 19.11 -14.08 -5.78
CA THR A 114 20.21 -14.25 -6.74
C THR A 114 21.47 -14.71 -6.03
N LYS A 115 21.81 -14.09 -4.89
CA LYS A 115 22.97 -14.47 -4.08
C LYS A 115 22.85 -15.91 -3.58
N TYR A 116 21.69 -16.27 -3.01
CA TYR A 116 21.45 -17.64 -2.55
C TYR A 116 21.57 -18.64 -3.72
N ALA A 117 21.03 -18.30 -4.89
CA ALA A 117 21.09 -19.15 -6.06
C ALA A 117 22.53 -19.37 -6.57
N ALA A 118 23.39 -18.35 -6.46
CA ALA A 118 24.80 -18.44 -6.85
C ALA A 118 25.65 -19.28 -5.88
N GLU A 119 25.26 -19.34 -4.60
CA GLU A 119 26.03 -20.03 -3.55
C GLU A 119 25.54 -21.47 -3.30
N ARG A 120 24.22 -21.68 -3.25
CA ARG A 120 23.62 -22.98 -2.92
C ARG A 120 23.87 -23.99 -4.04
N LYS A 121 24.40 -25.17 -3.71
CA LYS A 121 24.64 -26.24 -4.69
C LYS A 121 23.64 -27.39 -4.59
N GLN A 122 23.12 -27.84 -5.73
CA GLN A 122 22.39 -29.09 -5.90
C GLN A 122 22.77 -29.73 -7.24
N PHE A 123 22.79 -31.05 -7.29
CA PHE A 123 23.18 -31.81 -8.48
C PHE A 123 24.55 -31.37 -9.04
N GLY A 124 25.51 -31.13 -8.13
CA GLY A 124 26.91 -30.83 -8.48
C GLY A 124 27.22 -29.37 -8.85
N GLN A 125 26.23 -28.47 -8.93
CA GLN A 125 26.45 -27.07 -9.33
C GLN A 125 25.60 -26.07 -8.54
N PRO A 126 25.95 -24.76 -8.53
CA PRO A 126 25.08 -23.71 -8.04
C PRO A 126 23.67 -23.81 -8.64
N ILE A 127 22.63 -23.62 -7.83
CA ILE A 127 21.26 -23.75 -8.32
C ILE A 127 20.91 -22.68 -9.35
N GLY A 128 21.60 -21.54 -9.32
CA GLY A 128 21.50 -20.48 -10.33
C GLY A 128 21.99 -20.88 -11.72
N ASN A 129 22.63 -22.05 -11.89
CA ASN A 129 22.97 -22.61 -13.21
C ASN A 129 21.83 -23.44 -13.81
N HIS A 130 20.80 -23.79 -13.03
CA HIS A 130 19.65 -24.51 -13.54
C HIS A 130 18.71 -23.53 -14.26
N GLN A 131 18.36 -23.84 -15.51
CA GLN A 131 17.62 -22.93 -16.39
C GLN A 131 16.30 -22.43 -15.79
N LEU A 132 15.57 -23.28 -15.03
CA LEU A 132 14.31 -22.87 -14.40
C LEU A 132 14.49 -21.91 -13.23
N VAL A 133 15.65 -21.92 -12.55
CA VAL A 133 15.99 -20.91 -11.54
C VAL A 133 16.33 -19.59 -12.22
N GLN A 134 17.09 -19.64 -13.32
CA GLN A 134 17.40 -18.46 -14.13
C GLN A 134 16.13 -17.81 -14.69
N ALA A 135 15.17 -18.61 -15.17
CA ALA A 135 13.88 -18.13 -15.65
C ALA A 135 13.12 -17.36 -14.55
N MET A 136 13.06 -17.90 -13.33
CA MET A 136 12.42 -17.20 -12.20
C MET A 136 13.10 -15.86 -11.88
N LEU A 137 14.44 -15.82 -11.85
CA LEU A 137 15.20 -14.60 -11.60
C LEU A 137 14.99 -13.57 -12.72
N ALA A 138 14.97 -14.02 -13.98
CA ALA A 138 14.73 -13.17 -15.14
C ALA A 138 13.34 -12.53 -15.11
N ASP A 139 12.29 -13.30 -14.82
CA ASP A 139 10.94 -12.78 -14.63
C ASP A 139 10.91 -11.70 -13.53
N CYS A 140 11.48 -12.02 -12.35
CA CYS A 140 11.47 -11.10 -11.22
C CYS A 140 12.18 -9.78 -11.56
N LYS A 141 13.36 -9.85 -12.19
CA LYS A 141 14.12 -8.66 -12.57
C LYS A 141 13.40 -7.83 -13.61
N THR A 142 12.79 -8.48 -14.60
CA THR A 142 12.07 -7.80 -15.69
C THR A 142 10.86 -7.05 -15.15
N GLU A 143 10.04 -7.72 -14.32
CA GLU A 143 8.86 -7.08 -13.75
C GLU A 143 9.25 -5.95 -12.77
N ALA A 144 10.27 -6.15 -11.93
CA ALA A 144 10.73 -5.09 -11.02
C ALA A 144 11.28 -3.88 -11.77
N TYR A 145 12.00 -4.11 -12.88
CA TYR A 145 12.48 -3.03 -13.75
C TYR A 145 11.31 -2.26 -14.38
N ALA A 146 10.29 -2.95 -14.90
CA ALA A 146 9.10 -2.32 -15.44
C ALA A 146 8.37 -1.47 -14.38
N ALA A 147 8.18 -2.01 -13.17
CA ALA A 147 7.55 -1.28 -12.06
C ALA A 147 8.35 -0.02 -11.69
N ARG A 148 9.69 -0.13 -11.64
CA ARG A 148 10.56 1.02 -11.36
C ARG A 148 10.43 2.10 -12.43
N CYS A 149 10.38 1.73 -13.71
CA CYS A 149 10.18 2.67 -14.80
C CYS A 149 8.83 3.39 -14.68
N MET A 150 7.74 2.66 -14.45
CA MET A 150 6.40 3.24 -14.24
C MET A 150 6.39 4.25 -13.09
N VAL A 151 6.94 3.87 -11.93
CA VAL A 151 6.98 4.73 -10.74
C VAL A 151 7.79 6.00 -10.98
N MET A 152 8.96 5.88 -11.62
CA MET A 152 9.81 7.04 -11.92
C MET A 152 9.16 7.97 -12.94
N ASP A 153 8.50 7.43 -13.96
CA ASP A 153 7.78 8.21 -14.96
C ASP A 153 6.61 9.00 -14.33
N ALA A 154 5.70 8.29 -13.66
CA ALA A 154 4.54 8.91 -13.02
C ALA A 154 4.93 9.93 -11.95
N SER A 155 6.02 9.68 -11.21
CA SER A 155 6.54 10.65 -10.22
C SER A 155 7.08 11.92 -10.90
N LYS A 156 7.83 11.79 -12.00
CA LYS A 156 8.33 12.95 -12.75
C LYS A 156 7.20 13.80 -13.32
N ARG A 157 6.20 13.16 -13.92
CA ARG A 157 5.01 13.84 -14.46
C ARG A 157 4.24 14.58 -13.37
N ARG A 158 4.08 13.93 -12.20
CA ARG A 158 3.49 14.58 -11.02
C ARG A 158 4.28 15.81 -10.57
N ASP A 159 5.60 15.68 -10.47
CA ASP A 159 6.47 16.79 -10.06
C ASP A 159 6.46 17.94 -11.08
N ALA A 160 6.15 17.66 -12.35
CA ALA A 160 5.90 18.65 -13.40
C ALA A 160 4.49 19.28 -13.34
N GLY A 161 3.64 18.86 -12.40
CA GLY A 161 2.28 19.38 -12.22
C GLY A 161 1.22 18.74 -13.11
N GLU A 162 1.52 17.62 -13.78
CA GLU A 162 0.55 16.89 -14.58
C GLU A 162 -0.43 16.10 -13.69
N ASP A 163 -1.66 15.90 -14.19
CA ASP A 163 -2.59 14.93 -13.61
C ASP A 163 -2.09 13.51 -13.93
N VAL A 164 -1.82 12.74 -12.87
CA VAL A 164 -1.29 11.37 -12.94
C VAL A 164 -2.22 10.37 -12.25
N GLY A 165 -3.51 10.68 -12.11
CA GLY A 165 -4.46 9.83 -11.39
C GLY A 165 -4.56 8.42 -11.96
N THR A 166 -4.54 8.29 -13.28
CA THR A 166 -4.56 6.99 -13.99
C THR A 166 -3.22 6.27 -13.82
N GLU A 167 -2.10 6.95 -14.07
CA GLU A 167 -0.75 6.40 -14.00
C GLU A 167 -0.37 5.95 -12.58
N SER A 168 -0.73 6.72 -11.55
CA SER A 168 -0.53 6.37 -10.15
C SER A 168 -1.27 5.08 -9.77
N SER A 169 -2.48 4.91 -10.30
CA SER A 169 -3.29 3.70 -10.10
C SER A 169 -2.67 2.49 -10.83
N CYS A 170 -2.17 2.69 -12.06
CA CYS A 170 -1.40 1.69 -12.81
C CYS A 170 -0.14 1.26 -12.05
N CYS A 171 0.64 2.22 -11.54
CA CYS A 171 1.84 1.96 -10.74
C CYS A 171 1.52 1.11 -9.53
N LYS A 172 0.52 1.51 -8.72
CA LYS A 172 0.17 0.80 -7.49
C LYS A 172 -0.32 -0.60 -7.78
N TYR A 173 -1.18 -0.76 -8.79
CA TYR A 173 -1.68 -2.07 -9.17
C TYR A 173 -0.54 -2.99 -9.62
N PHE A 174 0.25 -2.57 -10.61
CA PHE A 174 1.32 -3.39 -11.16
C PHE A 174 2.38 -3.73 -10.11
N ALA A 175 2.89 -2.72 -9.39
CA ALA A 175 3.97 -2.91 -8.42
C ALA A 175 3.56 -3.80 -7.25
N SER A 176 2.32 -3.68 -6.75
CA SER A 176 1.84 -4.50 -5.63
C SER A 176 1.58 -5.96 -5.99
N GLU A 177 1.15 -6.24 -7.23
CA GLU A 177 1.04 -7.62 -7.73
C GLU A 177 2.41 -8.22 -8.04
N MET A 178 3.30 -7.45 -8.66
CA MET A 178 4.67 -7.84 -8.99
C MET A 178 5.45 -8.25 -7.75
N VAL A 179 5.49 -7.40 -6.71
CA VAL A 179 6.26 -7.71 -5.49
C VAL A 179 5.72 -8.97 -4.79
N GLY A 180 4.43 -9.27 -4.92
CA GLY A 180 3.85 -10.52 -4.46
C GLY A 180 4.41 -11.74 -5.20
N ARG A 181 4.52 -11.68 -6.54
CA ARG A 181 5.13 -12.74 -7.35
C ARG A 181 6.63 -12.89 -7.07
N VAL A 182 7.34 -11.78 -6.89
CA VAL A 182 8.78 -11.78 -6.55
C VAL A 182 9.00 -12.43 -5.18
N ALA A 183 8.21 -12.08 -4.17
CA ALA A 183 8.35 -12.67 -2.84
C ALA A 183 8.05 -14.17 -2.83
N ASP A 184 7.03 -14.61 -3.59
CA ASP A 184 6.70 -16.03 -3.74
C ASP A 184 7.85 -16.81 -4.41
N LYS A 185 8.37 -16.31 -5.53
CA LYS A 185 9.53 -16.88 -6.23
C LYS A 185 10.80 -16.89 -5.36
N ALA A 186 11.00 -15.86 -4.54
CA ALA A 186 12.13 -15.81 -3.61
C ALA A 186 12.05 -16.95 -2.57
N VAL A 187 10.89 -17.18 -1.96
CA VAL A 187 10.67 -18.34 -1.07
C VAL A 187 10.97 -19.64 -1.83
N GLN A 188 10.47 -19.77 -3.05
CA GLN A 188 10.66 -20.96 -3.88
C GLN A 188 12.13 -21.24 -4.24
N ILE A 189 12.92 -20.21 -4.56
CA ILE A 189 14.35 -20.32 -4.88
C ILE A 189 15.15 -20.75 -3.65
N PHE A 190 14.80 -20.23 -2.47
CA PHE A 190 15.42 -20.67 -1.21
C PHE A 190 15.02 -22.10 -0.81
N GLY A 191 13.86 -22.58 -1.29
CA GLY A 191 13.31 -23.89 -0.94
C GLY A 191 12.94 -23.95 0.54
N GLY A 192 13.31 -25.03 1.23
CA GLY A 192 13.04 -25.18 2.67
C GLY A 192 13.59 -24.04 3.52
N ALA A 193 14.75 -23.47 3.16
CA ALA A 193 15.32 -22.31 3.85
C ALA A 193 14.43 -21.06 3.73
N GLY A 194 13.70 -20.93 2.61
CA GLY A 194 12.82 -19.80 2.37
C GLY A 194 11.58 -19.81 3.24
N TYR A 195 11.21 -20.97 3.78
CA TYR A 195 10.07 -21.17 4.67
C TYR A 195 10.42 -20.95 6.15
N VAL A 196 11.71 -21.01 6.51
CA VAL A 196 12.17 -20.86 7.90
C VAL A 196 12.49 -19.40 8.19
N ALA A 197 12.01 -18.90 9.34
CA ALA A 197 12.13 -17.49 9.73
C ALA A 197 13.58 -16.98 9.82
N ASP A 198 14.54 -17.87 10.06
CA ASP A 198 15.97 -17.56 10.21
C ASP A 198 16.57 -16.85 8.98
N TYR A 199 16.02 -17.09 7.78
CA TYR A 199 16.49 -16.49 6.53
C TYR A 199 15.76 -15.20 6.15
N GLY A 200 14.66 -14.87 6.84
CA GLY A 200 13.91 -13.61 6.67
C GLY A 200 13.08 -13.48 5.39
N VAL A 201 13.20 -14.37 4.41
CA VAL A 201 12.44 -14.31 3.14
C VAL A 201 10.94 -14.49 3.36
N GLU A 202 10.55 -15.43 4.21
CA GLU A 202 9.13 -15.65 4.58
C GLU A 202 8.48 -14.39 5.17
N ARG A 203 9.26 -13.59 5.91
CA ARG A 203 8.77 -12.33 6.48
C ARG A 203 8.37 -11.35 5.38
N PHE A 204 9.20 -11.19 4.36
CA PHE A 204 8.87 -10.33 3.23
C PHE A 204 7.63 -10.84 2.49
N TYR A 205 7.49 -12.15 2.29
CA TYR A 205 6.28 -12.74 1.70
C TYR A 205 5.02 -12.35 2.47
N ARG A 206 5.06 -12.43 3.80
CA ARG A 206 3.94 -11.99 4.66
C ARG A 206 3.71 -10.48 4.60
N ASP A 207 4.78 -9.70 4.61
CA ASP A 207 4.73 -8.24 4.69
C ASP A 207 4.18 -7.60 3.40
N VAL A 208 4.55 -8.12 2.23
CA VAL A 208 4.13 -7.55 0.94
C VAL A 208 2.68 -7.88 0.58
N ARG A 209 2.08 -8.89 1.24
CA ARG A 209 0.70 -9.32 0.96
C ARG A 209 -0.30 -8.17 1.13
N ILE A 210 -0.08 -7.28 2.09
CA ILE A 210 -0.99 -6.18 2.39
C ILE A 210 -1.04 -5.10 1.31
N PHE A 211 0.01 -4.97 0.48
CA PHE A 211 0.09 -3.94 -0.55
C PHE A 211 -1.01 -4.07 -1.61
N ARG A 212 -1.58 -5.27 -1.80
CA ARG A 212 -2.73 -5.52 -2.68
C ARG A 212 -4.09 -5.19 -2.06
N ILE A 213 -4.12 -4.79 -0.79
CA ILE A 213 -5.33 -4.59 0.01
C ILE A 213 -5.49 -3.13 0.42
N TYR A 214 -4.51 -2.59 1.15
CA TYR A 214 -4.60 -1.22 1.66
C TYR A 214 -4.34 -0.18 0.56
N GLU A 215 -4.57 1.10 0.85
CA GLU A 215 -4.37 2.21 -0.12
C GLU A 215 -5.13 1.97 -1.45
N GLY A 216 -6.29 1.29 -1.34
CA GLY A 216 -7.13 0.81 -2.43
C GLY A 216 -6.69 -0.54 -2.97
N THR A 217 -7.56 -1.55 -2.90
CA THR A 217 -7.28 -2.91 -3.39
C THR A 217 -6.91 -2.93 -4.87
N SER A 218 -6.32 -4.02 -5.34
CA SER A 218 -6.04 -4.21 -6.78
C SER A 218 -7.29 -3.98 -7.65
N GLN A 219 -8.47 -4.44 -7.20
CA GLN A 219 -9.74 -4.23 -7.91
C GLN A 219 -10.20 -2.77 -7.90
N ILE A 220 -9.98 -2.06 -6.78
CA ILE A 220 -10.25 -0.60 -6.75
C ILE A 220 -9.36 0.11 -7.77
N GLN A 221 -8.09 -0.24 -7.87
CA GLN A 221 -7.20 0.37 -8.88
C GLN A 221 -7.68 0.07 -10.30
N GLN A 222 -8.04 -1.18 -10.60
CA GLN A 222 -8.61 -1.55 -11.90
C GLN A 222 -9.88 -0.74 -12.24
N MET A 223 -10.77 -0.56 -11.26
CA MET A 223 -11.97 0.27 -11.46
C MET A 223 -11.63 1.74 -11.71
N ILE A 224 -10.62 2.30 -11.05
CA ILE A 224 -10.19 3.69 -11.28
C ILE A 224 -9.63 3.83 -12.70
N ILE A 225 -8.71 2.94 -13.09
CA ILE A 225 -8.10 2.93 -14.42
C ILE A 225 -9.19 2.81 -15.49
N GLY A 226 -10.04 1.79 -15.39
CA GLY A 226 -11.10 1.56 -16.37
C GLY A 226 -12.10 2.70 -16.45
N ARG A 227 -12.49 3.30 -15.32
CA ARG A 227 -13.40 4.45 -15.31
C ARG A 227 -12.78 5.68 -15.98
N ASN A 228 -11.52 5.98 -15.69
CA ASN A 228 -10.83 7.13 -16.27
C ASN A 228 -10.70 6.97 -17.80
N MET A 229 -10.30 5.78 -18.27
CA MET A 229 -10.20 5.48 -19.69
C MET A 229 -11.53 5.67 -20.44
N VAL A 230 -12.65 5.19 -19.88
CA VAL A 230 -13.98 5.34 -20.51
C VAL A 230 -14.41 6.80 -20.53
N ARG A 231 -14.13 7.55 -19.45
CA ARG A 231 -14.45 8.99 -19.38
C ARG A 231 -13.67 9.78 -20.43
N GLU A 232 -12.35 9.59 -20.50
CA GLU A 232 -11.47 10.24 -21.48
C GLU A 232 -11.87 9.95 -22.93
N ALA A 233 -12.39 8.76 -23.21
CA ALA A 233 -12.87 8.41 -24.55
C ALA A 233 -14.27 8.98 -24.90
N SER A 234 -15.02 9.44 -23.88
CA SER A 234 -16.38 9.98 -24.04
C SER A 234 -16.43 11.51 -24.03
N GLU A 235 -15.31 12.16 -23.73
CA GLU A 235 -15.10 13.61 -23.79
C GLU A 235 -14.57 14.03 -25.17
#